data_AF-K8DQU3-F1
#
_entry.id   AF-K8DQU3-F1
#
_cell.length_a   1.000
_cell.length_b   1.000
_cell.length_c   1.000
_cell.angle_alpha   90.00
_cell.angle_beta   90.00
_cell.angle_gamma   90.00
#
_symmetry.space_group_name_H-M   'P 1'
#
loop_
_entity.id
_entity.type
_entity.pdbx_description
1 polymer ?
#
loop_
_entity_poly.entity_id
_entity_poly.type
_entity_poly.pdbx_seq_one_letter_code
_entity_poly.pdbx_strand_id
1 'polypeptide(L)'
;MKILVTGADGFIGRNLCLRLQESGYIDLIKIDRNSSYQELENGLKEVDFVYHLAGINRPQCVDEFAEGNSNLTGQIVDILLANERSIPVMVSSSIQAELDNPYGESKAAAEKHIIRYAAVSGASYFIYRYPNVFGKWCKPNYNSFVATFCYNLAHDIDIKINNPAAVVNLVYIDDVCTDAIKLLTDDIESGYQEVKPVYSTTVGDVADLLYRFKESRNTLITEEVGTGFVRALYSTWLSYLPVEHFSYTIPSYEDTRGVFCEMLKTPSTGQFSFFTAHPGITRGGHYHHSKNEKFLVIRGSALFKFQHVITGERHELYVSSEEYRIVETVPGWTHDITNIGSDELIVMLWANEIFNREQPDTIARAL
;
A
#
# COMPACT_ATOMS: atom_id res chain seq x y z
N MET A 1 -9.56 27.63 -8.22
CA MET A 1 -10.34 27.07 -7.11
C MET A 1 -9.48 27.14 -5.87
N LYS A 2 -9.87 27.93 -4.88
CA LYS A 2 -9.21 28.08 -3.59
C LYS A 2 -9.86 27.14 -2.57
N ILE A 3 -9.07 26.30 -1.90
CA ILE A 3 -9.58 25.21 -1.07
C ILE A 3 -9.08 25.36 0.36
N LEU A 4 -9.99 25.31 1.33
CA LEU A 4 -9.62 25.28 2.75
C LEU A 4 -9.62 23.84 3.26
N VAL A 5 -8.55 23.45 3.94
CA VAL A 5 -8.44 22.15 4.61
C VAL A 5 -8.17 22.39 6.09
N THR A 6 -9.14 22.08 6.95
CA THR A 6 -8.91 22.04 8.41
C THR A 6 -8.35 20.68 8.81
N GLY A 7 -7.57 20.63 9.89
CA GLY A 7 -6.87 19.41 10.28
C GLY A 7 -5.77 19.05 9.28
N ALA A 8 -5.18 20.04 8.61
CA ALA A 8 -4.25 19.84 7.50
C ALA A 8 -2.97 19.07 7.87
N ASP A 9 -2.48 19.19 9.11
CA ASP A 9 -1.34 18.40 9.61
C ASP A 9 -1.74 17.02 10.17
N GLY A 10 -3.04 16.70 10.15
CA GLY A 10 -3.55 15.38 10.50
C GLY A 10 -3.20 14.30 9.47
N PHE A 11 -3.41 13.04 9.84
CA PHE A 11 -3.17 11.89 8.95
C PHE A 11 -3.88 12.03 7.59
N ILE A 12 -5.20 12.28 7.58
CA ILE A 12 -5.96 12.47 6.35
C ILE A 12 -5.57 13.78 5.67
N GLY A 13 -5.45 14.87 6.44
CA GLY A 13 -5.12 16.21 5.94
C GLY A 13 -3.81 16.26 5.17
N ARG A 14 -2.74 15.62 5.66
CA ARG A 14 -1.44 15.60 4.96
C ARG A 14 -1.51 14.85 3.64
N ASN A 15 -2.15 13.68 3.64
CA ASN A 15 -2.33 12.88 2.43
C ASN A 15 -3.20 13.62 1.41
N LEU A 16 -4.32 14.21 1.84
CA LEU A 16 -5.23 14.95 0.96
C LEU A 16 -4.57 16.21 0.39
N CYS A 17 -3.88 17.01 1.22
CA CYS A 17 -3.17 18.21 0.76
C CYS A 17 -2.17 17.88 -0.35
N LEU A 18 -1.36 16.82 -0.17
CA LEU A 18 -0.40 16.41 -1.20
C LEU A 18 -1.12 15.99 -2.50
N ARG A 19 -2.13 15.13 -2.39
CA ARG A 19 -2.89 14.63 -3.55
C ARG A 19 -3.64 15.73 -4.29
N LEU A 20 -4.12 16.75 -3.59
CA LEU A 20 -4.72 17.96 -4.18
C LEU A 20 -3.69 18.73 -5.01
N GLN A 21 -2.48 18.94 -4.47
CA GLN A 21 -1.40 19.62 -5.18
C GLN A 21 -0.94 18.85 -6.43
N GLU A 22 -0.81 17.51 -6.33
CA GLU A 22 -0.51 16.64 -7.47
C GLU A 22 -1.59 16.68 -8.56
N SER A 23 -2.84 16.93 -8.16
CA SER A 23 -3.98 17.09 -9.07
C SER A 23 -4.13 18.53 -9.61
N GLY A 24 -3.16 19.41 -9.35
CA GLY A 24 -3.14 20.79 -9.85
C GLY A 24 -3.83 21.83 -8.96
N TYR A 25 -4.40 21.45 -7.82
CA TYR A 25 -5.00 22.38 -6.86
C TYR A 25 -3.93 22.96 -5.94
N ILE A 26 -3.34 24.09 -6.36
CA ILE A 26 -2.21 24.72 -5.67
C ILE A 26 -2.60 25.79 -4.63
N ASP A 27 -3.81 26.34 -4.72
CA ASP A 27 -4.30 27.40 -3.81
C ASP A 27 -5.00 26.76 -2.59
N LEU A 28 -4.19 26.23 -1.67
CA LEU A 28 -4.65 25.54 -0.46
C LEU A 28 -4.44 26.40 0.78
N ILE A 29 -5.52 26.68 1.50
CA ILE A 29 -5.49 27.28 2.84
C ILE A 29 -5.50 26.13 3.87
N LYS A 30 -4.38 25.94 4.56
CA LYS A 30 -4.20 24.86 5.53
C LYS A 30 -4.43 25.41 6.94
N ILE A 31 -5.46 24.88 7.61
CA ILE A 31 -5.78 25.22 9.00
C ILE A 31 -5.44 24.02 9.89
N ASP A 32 -4.65 24.24 10.93
CA ASP A 32 -4.29 23.25 11.93
C ASP A 32 -4.44 23.78 13.37
N ARG A 33 -3.94 23.04 14.36
CA ARG A 33 -4.08 23.38 15.79
C ARG A 33 -3.35 24.67 16.20
N ASN A 34 -2.35 25.09 15.42
CA ASN A 34 -1.55 26.29 15.68
C ASN A 34 -2.11 27.50 14.92
N SER A 35 -3.08 27.30 14.03
CA SER A 35 -3.77 28.39 13.34
C SER A 35 -4.66 29.17 14.30
N SER A 36 -4.64 30.49 14.16
CA SER A 36 -5.51 31.42 14.89
C SER A 36 -6.93 31.43 14.33
N TYR A 37 -7.87 31.88 15.14
CA TYR A 37 -9.24 32.15 14.70
C TYR A 37 -9.28 33.12 13.50
N GLN A 38 -8.42 34.13 13.49
CA GLN A 38 -8.39 35.12 12.40
C GLN A 38 -7.96 34.50 11.06
N GLU A 39 -7.01 33.57 11.09
CA GLU A 39 -6.60 32.84 9.88
C GLU A 39 -7.72 31.94 9.35
N LEU A 40 -8.45 31.27 10.25
CA LEU A 40 -9.64 30.49 9.88
C LEU A 40 -10.71 31.40 9.25
N GLU A 41 -11.04 32.51 9.91
CA GLU A 41 -12.05 33.45 9.45
C GLU A 41 -11.69 34.06 8.08
N ASN A 42 -10.46 34.53 7.93
CA ASN A 42 -9.97 35.08 6.66
C ASN A 42 -9.95 34.02 5.56
N GLY A 43 -9.55 32.79 5.89
CA GLY A 43 -9.57 31.68 4.93
C GLY A 43 -10.97 31.39 4.41
N LEU A 44 -11.96 31.28 5.29
CA LEU A 44 -13.34 30.95 4.92
C LEU A 44 -14.01 32.01 4.04
N LYS A 45 -13.56 33.27 4.08
CA LYS A 45 -14.11 34.36 3.25
C LYS A 45 -13.77 34.22 1.76
N GLU A 46 -12.68 33.54 1.42
CA GLU A 46 -12.11 33.55 0.06
C GLU A 46 -12.12 32.18 -0.63
N VAL A 47 -12.59 31.13 0.03
CA VAL A 47 -12.51 29.75 -0.48
C VAL A 47 -13.74 29.34 -1.27
N ASP A 48 -13.53 28.45 -2.24
CA ASP A 48 -14.56 27.87 -3.10
C ASP A 48 -15.03 26.49 -2.57
N PHE A 49 -14.25 25.84 -1.72
CA PHE A 49 -14.55 24.52 -1.15
C PHE A 49 -13.87 24.36 0.22
N VAL A 50 -14.54 23.67 1.15
CA VAL A 50 -13.98 23.35 2.48
C VAL A 50 -13.93 21.85 2.72
N TYR A 51 -12.73 21.34 3.03
CA TYR A 51 -12.54 20.03 3.66
C TYR A 51 -12.37 20.20 5.17
N HIS A 52 -13.41 19.85 5.91
CA HIS A 52 -13.41 19.87 7.37
C HIS A 52 -12.95 18.51 7.94
N LEU A 53 -11.63 18.34 8.12
CA LEU A 53 -11.02 17.12 8.66
C LEU A 53 -10.59 17.25 10.13
N ALA A 54 -10.69 18.45 10.71
CA ALA A 54 -10.36 18.66 12.12
C ALA A 54 -11.33 17.88 13.02
N GLY A 55 -10.78 17.16 13.99
CA GLY A 55 -11.55 16.41 14.97
C GLY A 55 -10.67 15.81 16.07
N ILE A 56 -11.15 15.90 17.30
CA ILE A 56 -10.58 15.27 18.49
C ILE A 56 -11.03 13.81 18.53
N ASN A 57 -10.07 12.90 18.42
CA ASN A 57 -10.30 11.45 18.41
C ASN A 57 -10.00 10.77 19.76
N ARG A 58 -9.18 11.40 20.62
CA ARG A 58 -8.84 10.97 21.98
C ARG A 58 -8.49 12.17 22.85
N PRO A 59 -9.46 12.72 23.60
CA PRO A 59 -9.19 13.72 24.61
C PRO A 59 -8.67 13.09 25.89
N GLN A 60 -8.09 13.93 26.74
CA GLN A 60 -7.64 13.52 28.07
C GLN A 60 -8.79 13.50 29.09
N CYS A 61 -9.91 14.19 28.81
CA CYS A 61 -11.14 14.19 29.60
C CYS A 61 -12.40 14.13 28.70
N VAL A 62 -13.55 13.76 29.27
CA VAL A 62 -14.81 13.62 28.52
C VAL A 62 -15.31 14.96 27.97
N ASP A 63 -15.07 16.07 28.68
CA ASP A 63 -15.55 17.40 28.32
C ASP A 63 -14.90 17.96 27.04
N GLU A 64 -13.64 17.60 26.76
CA GLU A 64 -12.94 18.00 25.53
C GLU A 64 -13.61 17.45 24.25
N PHE A 65 -14.35 16.33 24.31
CA PHE A 65 -15.11 15.83 23.13
C PHE A 65 -16.25 16.76 22.73
N ALA A 66 -16.95 17.34 23.72
CA ALA A 66 -18.08 18.23 23.52
C ALA A 66 -17.63 19.67 23.24
N GLU A 67 -16.53 20.12 23.85
CA GLU A 67 -16.06 21.51 23.69
C GLU A 67 -15.23 21.76 22.43
N GLY A 68 -14.60 20.74 21.82
CA GLY A 68 -13.67 20.94 20.69
C GLY A 68 -14.25 20.73 19.29
N ASN A 69 -15.04 19.67 19.07
CA ASN A 69 -15.47 19.26 17.72
C ASN A 69 -16.72 20.00 17.23
N SER A 70 -17.83 19.92 17.98
CA SER A 70 -19.06 20.65 17.67
C SER A 70 -18.82 22.16 17.68
N ASN A 71 -17.91 22.63 18.54
CA ASN A 71 -17.55 24.04 18.61
C ASN A 71 -16.85 24.51 17.35
N LEU A 72 -15.83 23.79 16.84
CA LEU A 72 -15.15 24.21 15.61
C LEU A 72 -16.05 24.08 14.37
N THR A 73 -16.82 23.00 14.23
CA THR A 73 -17.77 22.88 13.11
C THR A 73 -18.82 23.99 13.17
N GLY A 74 -19.36 24.28 14.36
CA GLY A 74 -20.28 25.38 14.59
C GLY A 74 -19.68 26.74 14.20
N GLN A 75 -18.45 27.03 14.64
CA GLN A 75 -17.73 28.27 14.28
C GLN A 75 -17.56 28.41 12.77
N ILE A 76 -17.15 27.34 12.07
CA ILE A 76 -17.01 27.36 10.60
C ILE A 76 -18.34 27.70 9.94
N VAL A 77 -19.42 27.05 10.36
CA VAL A 77 -20.77 27.29 9.83
C VAL A 77 -21.23 28.72 10.11
N ASP A 78 -21.04 29.21 11.33
CA ASP A 78 -21.45 30.56 11.71
C ASP A 78 -20.67 31.63 10.92
N ILE A 79 -19.36 31.44 10.72
CA ILE A 79 -18.54 32.32 9.87
C ILE A 79 -19.04 32.29 8.43
N LEU A 80 -19.28 31.11 7.85
CA LEU A 80 -19.77 30.99 6.47
C LEU A 80 -21.13 31.67 6.28
N LEU A 81 -22.07 31.45 7.20
CA LEU A 81 -23.40 32.07 7.16
C LEU A 81 -23.34 33.59 7.35
N ALA A 82 -22.53 34.08 8.31
CA ALA A 82 -22.38 35.51 8.56
C ALA A 82 -21.74 36.27 7.39
N ASN A 83 -20.97 35.58 6.55
CA ASN A 83 -20.37 36.14 5.34
C ASN A 83 -21.14 35.77 4.06
N GLU A 84 -22.37 35.26 4.18
CA GLU A 84 -23.25 34.87 3.07
C GLU A 84 -22.57 33.92 2.05
N ARG A 85 -21.65 33.08 2.53
CA ARG A 85 -20.92 32.11 1.69
C ARG A 85 -21.79 30.86 1.49
N SER A 86 -22.17 30.59 0.24
CA SER A 86 -22.81 29.33 -0.17
C SER A 86 -21.81 28.50 -0.99
N ILE A 87 -20.97 27.73 -0.29
CA ILE A 87 -19.89 26.94 -0.88
C ILE A 87 -19.94 25.50 -0.37
N PRO A 88 -19.51 24.50 -1.17
CA PRO A 88 -19.56 23.12 -0.73
C PRO A 88 -18.65 22.84 0.48
N VAL A 89 -19.17 22.06 1.43
CA VAL A 89 -18.42 21.64 2.63
C VAL A 89 -18.44 20.12 2.76
N MET A 90 -17.25 19.51 2.76
CA MET A 90 -17.05 18.12 3.13
C MET A 90 -16.65 18.03 4.61
N VAL A 91 -17.24 17.11 5.37
CA VAL A 91 -16.86 16.84 6.77
C VAL A 91 -16.48 15.38 6.98
N SER A 92 -15.39 15.18 7.73
CA SER A 92 -14.92 13.88 8.21
C SER A 92 -15.65 13.49 9.50
N SER A 93 -16.70 12.68 9.35
CA SER A 93 -17.45 12.05 10.43
C SER A 93 -16.92 10.61 10.69
N SER A 94 -17.66 9.82 11.46
CA SER A 94 -17.33 8.43 11.77
C SER A 94 -18.58 7.57 11.81
N ILE A 95 -18.44 6.27 11.50
CA ILE A 95 -19.50 5.28 11.75
C ILE A 95 -19.97 5.27 13.21
N GLN A 96 -19.14 5.75 14.15
CA GLN A 96 -19.53 5.88 15.55
C GLN A 96 -20.58 6.95 15.79
N ALA A 97 -20.86 7.85 14.84
CA ALA A 97 -21.90 8.87 14.96
C ALA A 97 -23.31 8.29 15.18
N GLU A 98 -23.50 7.01 14.87
CA GLU A 98 -24.74 6.27 15.11
C GLU A 98 -24.81 5.63 16.50
N LEU A 99 -23.70 5.66 17.26
CA LEU A 99 -23.57 5.00 18.56
C LEU A 99 -23.74 6.01 19.69
N ASP A 100 -24.34 5.54 20.78
CA ASP A 100 -24.56 6.31 22.01
C ASP A 100 -23.28 6.31 22.87
N ASN A 101 -22.31 7.11 22.44
CA ASN A 101 -21.09 7.38 23.19
C ASN A 101 -20.59 8.82 22.92
N PRO A 102 -19.76 9.40 23.82
CA PRO A 102 -19.36 10.80 23.70
C PRO A 102 -18.71 11.19 22.36
N TYR A 103 -17.92 10.30 21.77
CA TYR A 103 -17.29 10.55 20.47
C TYR A 103 -18.32 10.48 19.33
N GLY A 104 -19.24 9.52 19.37
CA GLY A 104 -20.36 9.39 18.44
C GLY A 104 -21.27 10.62 18.47
N GLU A 105 -21.71 11.02 19.66
CA GLU A 105 -22.56 12.20 19.87
C GLU A 105 -21.90 13.48 19.33
N SER A 106 -20.61 13.66 19.60
CA SER A 106 -19.79 14.77 19.11
C SER A 106 -19.77 14.84 17.57
N LYS A 107 -19.61 13.69 16.90
CA LYS A 107 -19.66 13.60 15.43
C LYS A 107 -21.06 13.84 14.86
N ALA A 108 -22.09 13.28 15.48
CA ALA A 108 -23.48 13.50 15.08
C ALA A 108 -23.90 14.98 15.24
N ALA A 109 -23.39 15.68 16.26
CA ALA A 109 -23.60 17.11 16.42
C ALA A 109 -22.94 17.93 15.29
N ALA A 110 -21.70 17.61 14.91
CA ALA A 110 -21.02 18.24 13.77
C ALA A 110 -21.80 18.05 12.45
N GLU A 111 -22.33 16.85 12.21
CA GLU A 111 -23.20 16.57 11.05
C GLU A 111 -24.43 17.49 11.01
N LYS A 112 -25.10 17.69 12.15
CA LYS A 112 -26.27 18.59 12.25
C LYS A 112 -25.92 20.04 11.90
N HIS A 113 -24.75 20.54 12.29
CA HIS A 113 -24.30 21.89 11.92
C HIS A 113 -24.15 22.04 10.40
N ILE A 114 -23.55 21.05 9.74
CA ILE A 114 -23.36 21.05 8.28
C ILE A 114 -24.69 20.93 7.53
N ILE A 115 -25.60 20.07 7.98
CA ILE A 115 -26.94 19.94 7.40
C ILE A 115 -27.72 21.25 7.55
N ARG A 116 -27.63 21.90 8.72
CA ARG A 116 -28.23 23.22 8.96
C ARG A 116 -27.64 24.27 8.01
N TYR A 117 -26.31 24.29 7.86
CA TYR A 117 -25.65 25.20 6.92
C TYR A 117 -26.22 25.08 5.52
N ALA A 118 -26.27 23.85 4.98
CA ALA A 118 -26.80 23.57 3.65
C ALA A 118 -28.26 24.00 3.51
N ALA A 119 -29.10 23.72 4.51
CA ALA A 119 -30.52 24.11 4.49
C ALA A 119 -30.74 25.63 4.46
N VAL A 120 -29.84 26.42 5.05
CA VAL A 120 -29.93 27.89 5.12
C VAL A 120 -29.28 28.55 3.91
N SER A 121 -28.11 28.09 3.49
CA SER A 121 -27.31 28.73 2.41
C SER A 121 -27.61 28.18 1.01
N GLY A 122 -28.24 27.01 0.91
CA GLY A 122 -28.41 26.27 -0.34
C GLY A 122 -27.13 25.59 -0.84
N ALA A 123 -26.05 25.58 -0.05
CA ALA A 123 -24.80 24.94 -0.43
C ALA A 123 -24.89 23.41 -0.43
N SER A 124 -24.13 22.76 -1.31
CA SER A 124 -23.90 21.31 -1.24
C SER A 124 -23.11 20.95 0.02
N TYR A 125 -23.36 19.77 0.56
CA TYR A 125 -22.60 19.23 1.68
C TYR A 125 -22.27 17.76 1.47
N PHE A 126 -21.17 17.31 2.05
CA PHE A 126 -20.71 15.93 1.93
C PHE A 126 -20.29 15.40 3.30
N ILE A 127 -21.03 14.44 3.84
CA ILE A 127 -20.72 13.84 5.15
C ILE A 127 -20.16 12.44 4.91
N TYR A 128 -18.90 12.22 5.27
CA TYR A 128 -18.29 10.89 5.23
C TYR A 128 -18.25 10.29 6.64
N ARG A 129 -19.02 9.22 6.87
CA ARG A 129 -18.93 8.43 8.10
C ARG A 129 -17.84 7.37 7.95
N TYR A 130 -16.58 7.77 8.15
CA TYR A 130 -15.47 6.83 7.98
C TYR A 130 -15.51 5.70 9.02
N PRO A 131 -15.22 4.45 8.61
CA PRO A 131 -14.77 3.43 9.53
C PRO A 131 -13.32 3.75 9.96
N ASN A 132 -12.51 2.76 10.32
CA ASN A 132 -11.10 3.05 10.63
C ASN A 132 -10.33 3.34 9.34
N VAL A 133 -9.67 4.50 9.27
CA VAL A 133 -8.80 4.84 8.14
C VAL A 133 -7.37 4.37 8.45
N PHE A 134 -6.71 3.70 7.50
CA PHE A 134 -5.32 3.25 7.62
C PHE A 134 -4.49 3.64 6.41
N GLY A 135 -3.18 3.75 6.59
CA GLY A 135 -2.27 4.21 5.55
C GLY A 135 -1.00 4.87 6.08
N LYS A 136 -0.15 5.31 5.16
CA LYS A 136 1.10 6.02 5.46
C LYS A 136 0.85 7.31 6.26
N TRP A 137 1.79 7.61 7.15
CA TRP A 137 1.81 8.84 7.98
C TRP A 137 0.71 8.93 9.05
N CYS A 138 -0.02 7.84 9.30
CA CYS A 138 -0.88 7.75 10.47
C CYS A 138 -0.02 7.66 11.74
N LYS A 139 -0.38 8.38 12.80
CA LYS A 139 0.45 8.43 14.01
C LYS A 139 0.36 7.11 14.80
N PRO A 140 1.47 6.38 15.01
CA PRO A 140 1.47 5.18 15.83
C PRO A 140 1.29 5.54 17.32
N ASN A 141 0.89 4.56 18.15
CA ASN A 141 0.73 4.73 19.60
C ASN A 141 -0.22 5.87 20.00
N TYR A 142 -1.19 6.21 19.13
CA TYR A 142 -2.20 7.23 19.39
C TYR A 142 -3.61 6.66 19.30
N ASN A 143 -4.21 6.58 18.11
CA ASN A 143 -5.60 6.14 17.93
C ASN A 143 -5.80 5.09 16.82
N SER A 144 -4.73 4.67 16.12
CA SER A 144 -4.77 3.65 15.07
C SER A 144 -4.00 2.41 15.50
N PHE A 145 -4.68 1.27 15.62
CA PHE A 145 -4.03 0.00 15.94
C PHE A 145 -3.17 -0.48 14.76
N VAL A 146 -3.60 -0.26 13.51
CA VAL A 146 -2.82 -0.62 12.31
C VAL A 146 -1.48 0.14 12.30
N ALA A 147 -1.51 1.46 12.50
CA ALA A 147 -0.29 2.27 12.56
C ALA A 147 0.63 1.81 13.71
N THR A 148 0.04 1.48 14.86
CA THR A 148 0.78 1.00 16.03
C THR A 148 1.43 -0.35 15.77
N PHE A 149 0.71 -1.29 15.16
CA PHE A 149 1.24 -2.61 14.85
C PHE A 149 2.36 -2.53 13.82
N CYS A 150 2.17 -1.76 12.74
CA CYS A 150 3.22 -1.54 11.75
C CYS A 150 4.47 -0.92 12.37
N TYR A 151 4.31 0.13 13.17
CA TYR A 151 5.45 0.78 13.82
C TYR A 151 6.17 -0.18 14.78
N ASN A 152 5.44 -0.82 15.68
CA ASN A 152 6.02 -1.70 16.69
C ASN A 152 6.77 -2.86 16.03
N LEU A 153 6.15 -3.57 15.09
CA LEU A 153 6.78 -4.71 14.44
C LEU A 153 8.02 -4.31 13.62
N ALA A 154 8.01 -3.12 12.99
CA ALA A 154 9.14 -2.58 12.24
C ALA A 154 10.34 -2.18 13.11
N HIS A 155 10.10 -1.94 14.40
CA HIS A 155 11.11 -1.56 15.40
C HIS A 155 11.36 -2.68 16.43
N ASP A 156 10.98 -3.91 16.11
CA ASP A 156 11.17 -5.08 16.98
C ASP A 156 10.51 -4.95 18.37
N ILE A 157 9.40 -4.22 18.43
CA ILE A 157 8.54 -4.07 19.61
C ILE A 157 7.36 -5.03 19.47
N ASP A 158 7.05 -5.77 20.53
CA ASP A 158 5.89 -6.65 20.55
C ASP A 158 4.57 -5.88 20.42
N ILE A 159 3.61 -6.50 19.74
CA ILE A 159 2.23 -5.99 19.66
C ILE A 159 1.35 -6.68 20.69
N LYS A 160 0.39 -5.93 21.24
CA LYS A 160 -0.61 -6.44 22.18
C LYS A 160 -1.95 -6.61 21.49
N ILE A 161 -2.45 -7.85 21.47
CA ILE A 161 -3.75 -8.20 20.89
C ILE A 161 -4.66 -8.69 22.02
N ASN A 162 -5.71 -7.93 22.34
CA ASN A 162 -6.65 -8.32 23.41
C ASN A 162 -7.71 -9.31 22.90
N ASN A 163 -8.19 -9.11 21.68
CA ASN A 163 -9.18 -9.99 21.04
C ASN A 163 -8.84 -10.11 19.54
N PRO A 164 -8.21 -11.21 19.10
CA PRO A 164 -7.85 -11.39 17.69
C PRO A 164 -9.08 -11.51 16.78
N ALA A 165 -10.19 -12.05 17.28
CA ALA A 165 -11.43 -12.23 16.51
C ALA A 165 -12.28 -10.94 16.39
N ALA A 166 -11.84 -9.82 16.96
CA ALA A 166 -12.55 -8.57 16.86
C ALA A 166 -12.61 -8.09 15.40
N VAL A 167 -13.83 -7.97 14.86
CA VAL A 167 -14.08 -7.50 13.50
C VAL A 167 -13.78 -6.01 13.40
N VAL A 168 -13.10 -5.62 12.34
CA VAL A 168 -12.76 -4.24 12.01
C VAL A 168 -13.06 -3.96 10.55
N ASN A 169 -13.69 -2.81 10.31
CA ASN A 169 -13.86 -2.26 8.97
C ASN A 169 -12.79 -1.18 8.76
N LEU A 170 -12.10 -1.27 7.63
CA LEU A 170 -10.95 -0.45 7.28
C LEU A 170 -11.16 0.20 5.91
N VAL A 171 -10.76 1.47 5.77
CA VAL A 171 -10.62 2.13 4.46
C VAL A 171 -9.20 2.64 4.29
N TYR A 172 -8.67 2.48 3.08
CA TYR A 172 -7.30 2.89 2.79
C TYR A 172 -7.23 4.38 2.45
N ILE A 173 -6.18 5.05 2.93
CA ILE A 173 -6.03 6.50 2.80
C ILE A 173 -6.05 7.00 1.34
N ASP A 174 -5.51 6.23 0.39
CA ASP A 174 -5.49 6.68 -0.99
C ASP A 174 -6.88 6.60 -1.63
N ASP A 175 -7.75 5.67 -1.18
CA ASP A 175 -9.15 5.60 -1.59
C ASP A 175 -9.92 6.80 -1.01
N VAL A 176 -9.68 7.14 0.27
CA VAL A 176 -10.23 8.35 0.91
C VAL A 176 -9.83 9.63 0.17
N CYS A 177 -8.56 9.79 -0.19
CA CYS A 177 -8.10 10.96 -0.93
C CYS A 177 -8.68 10.99 -2.36
N THR A 178 -8.79 9.84 -3.01
CA THR A 178 -9.34 9.75 -4.37
C THR A 178 -10.81 10.16 -4.39
N ASP A 179 -11.62 9.65 -3.47
CA ASP A 179 -13.04 10.02 -3.38
C ASP A 179 -13.24 11.47 -2.92
N ALA A 180 -12.41 11.97 -2.01
CA ALA A 180 -12.44 13.38 -1.62
C ALA A 180 -12.19 14.30 -2.84
N ILE A 181 -11.18 14.02 -3.66
CA ILE A 181 -10.84 14.85 -4.83
C ILE A 181 -11.95 14.85 -5.88
N LYS A 182 -12.66 13.73 -6.09
CA LYS A 182 -13.79 13.67 -7.02
C LYS A 182 -14.89 14.68 -6.71
N LEU A 183 -15.06 15.08 -5.45
CA LEU A 183 -16.03 16.11 -5.04
C LEU A 183 -15.77 17.48 -5.70
N LEU A 184 -14.56 17.71 -6.24
CA LEU A 184 -14.20 18.96 -6.90
C LEU A 184 -14.49 18.97 -8.40
N THR A 185 -14.66 17.78 -9.01
CA THR A 185 -14.77 17.62 -10.47
C THR A 185 -16.11 17.03 -10.90
N ASP A 186 -16.70 16.19 -10.06
CA ASP A 186 -17.85 15.37 -10.42
C ASP A 186 -19.14 16.00 -9.86
N ASP A 187 -20.25 15.82 -10.57
CA ASP A 187 -21.58 16.21 -10.08
C ASP A 187 -22.07 15.16 -9.07
N ILE A 188 -21.50 15.22 -7.87
CA ILE A 188 -21.82 14.32 -6.76
C ILE A 188 -23.03 14.85 -6.01
N GLU A 189 -24.01 13.99 -5.78
CA GLU A 189 -25.20 14.31 -5.00
C GLU A 189 -24.82 14.76 -3.58
N SER A 190 -25.37 15.90 -3.16
CA SER A 190 -25.20 16.43 -1.81
C SER A 190 -25.79 15.47 -0.78
N GLY A 191 -25.06 15.16 0.29
CA GLY A 191 -25.53 14.25 1.34
C GLY A 191 -24.45 13.40 1.98
N TYR A 192 -24.87 12.24 2.47
CA TYR A 192 -23.99 11.22 3.03
C TYR A 192 -23.23 10.49 1.92
N GLN A 193 -21.91 10.37 2.10
CA GLN A 193 -21.01 9.73 1.15
C GLN A 193 -20.30 8.54 1.80
N GLU A 194 -19.89 7.59 0.96
CA GLU A 194 -19.14 6.41 1.36
C GLU A 194 -17.87 6.27 0.53
N VAL A 195 -16.77 5.85 1.16
CA VAL A 195 -15.55 5.47 0.45
C VAL A 195 -15.56 3.98 0.18
N LYS A 196 -15.22 3.60 -1.06
CA LYS A 196 -15.10 2.20 -1.48
C LYS A 196 -13.71 1.91 -2.06
N PRO A 197 -13.17 0.70 -1.84
CA PRO A 197 -13.74 -0.39 -1.05
C PRO A 197 -13.60 -0.19 0.47
N VAL A 198 -14.51 -0.82 1.23
CA VAL A 198 -14.36 -1.03 2.68
C VAL A 198 -13.86 -2.46 2.89
N TYR A 199 -12.72 -2.61 3.55
CA TYR A 199 -12.14 -3.90 3.88
C TYR A 199 -12.63 -4.37 5.25
N SER A 200 -13.40 -5.45 5.28
CA SER A 200 -13.82 -6.10 6.53
C SER A 200 -12.86 -7.25 6.86
N THR A 201 -12.28 -7.24 8.04
CA THR A 201 -11.28 -8.21 8.50
C THR A 201 -11.28 -8.28 10.03
N THR A 202 -10.33 -8.99 10.64
CA THR A 202 -10.16 -9.04 12.09
C THR A 202 -8.84 -8.43 12.53
N VAL A 203 -8.73 -8.08 13.81
CA VAL A 203 -7.47 -7.61 14.41
C VAL A 203 -6.37 -8.68 14.28
N GLY A 204 -6.74 -9.96 14.41
CA GLY A 204 -5.84 -11.11 14.25
C GLY A 204 -5.31 -11.22 12.82
N ASP A 205 -6.18 -11.17 11.81
CA ASP A 205 -5.76 -11.27 10.40
C ASP A 205 -4.80 -10.15 10.00
N VAL A 206 -5.03 -8.93 10.49
CA VAL A 206 -4.12 -7.79 10.29
C VAL A 206 -2.75 -8.10 10.91
N ALA A 207 -2.73 -8.57 12.16
CA ALA A 207 -1.48 -8.90 12.86
C ALA A 207 -0.71 -10.02 12.14
N ASP A 208 -1.41 -11.08 11.74
CA ASP A 208 -0.80 -12.23 11.05
C ASP A 208 -0.19 -11.82 9.70
N LEU A 209 -0.88 -10.96 8.93
CA LEU A 209 -0.32 -10.39 7.70
C LEU A 209 0.94 -9.56 7.99
N LEU A 210 0.93 -8.71 9.01
CA LEU A 210 2.10 -7.89 9.35
C LEU A 210 3.30 -8.74 9.81
N TYR A 211 3.05 -9.83 10.57
CA TYR A 211 4.11 -10.80 10.88
C TYR A 211 4.67 -11.46 9.62
N ARG A 212 3.82 -11.87 8.67
CA ARG A 212 4.29 -12.41 7.38
C ARG A 212 5.06 -11.37 6.57
N PHE A 213 4.66 -10.11 6.56
CA PHE A 213 5.38 -9.03 5.87
C PHE A 213 6.74 -8.71 6.49
N LYS A 214 6.88 -8.90 7.81
CA LYS A 214 8.17 -8.80 8.48
C LYS A 214 9.08 -9.96 8.09
N GLU A 215 8.55 -11.18 8.13
CA GLU A 215 9.30 -12.41 7.87
C GLU A 215 9.61 -12.63 6.36
N SER A 216 8.88 -11.97 5.46
CA SER A 216 9.12 -12.04 4.02
C SER A 216 10.54 -11.65 3.62
N ARG A 217 11.21 -10.81 4.40
CA ARG A 217 12.59 -10.37 4.15
C ARG A 217 13.61 -11.48 4.44
N ASN A 218 13.30 -12.40 5.35
CA ASN A 218 14.14 -13.54 5.72
C ASN A 218 13.87 -14.73 4.78
N THR A 219 12.60 -15.00 4.51
CA THR A 219 12.16 -16.14 3.70
C THR A 219 12.22 -15.87 2.19
N LEU A 220 12.26 -14.59 1.82
CA LEU A 220 12.02 -14.07 0.46
C LEU A 220 10.61 -14.33 -0.07
N ILE A 221 9.69 -14.84 0.76
CA ILE A 221 8.31 -15.14 0.36
C ILE A 221 7.46 -13.89 0.52
N THR A 222 7.03 -13.32 -0.60
CA THR A 222 6.15 -12.14 -0.62
C THR A 222 4.70 -12.58 -0.82
N GLU A 223 3.81 -12.10 0.04
CA GLU A 223 2.36 -12.31 -0.05
C GLU A 223 1.78 -11.68 -1.33
N GLU A 224 0.49 -11.87 -1.60
CA GLU A 224 -0.21 -11.32 -2.78
C GLU A 224 -0.47 -9.80 -2.66
N VAL A 225 0.60 -9.02 -2.57
CA VAL A 225 0.62 -7.57 -2.30
C VAL A 225 0.29 -6.71 -3.53
N GLY A 226 -0.30 -7.30 -4.58
CA GLY A 226 -0.58 -6.62 -5.85
C GLY A 226 -1.94 -5.91 -5.91
N THR A 227 -2.93 -6.34 -5.12
CA THR A 227 -4.29 -5.78 -5.16
C THR A 227 -4.96 -5.73 -3.78
N GLY A 228 -6.08 -4.99 -3.70
CA GLY A 228 -6.99 -5.01 -2.55
C GLY A 228 -6.35 -4.66 -1.20
N PHE A 229 -6.85 -5.34 -0.15
CA PHE A 229 -6.45 -5.09 1.23
C PHE A 229 -4.98 -5.40 1.49
N VAL A 230 -4.49 -6.54 0.97
CA VAL A 230 -3.11 -7.01 1.21
C VAL A 230 -2.10 -6.02 0.61
N ARG A 231 -2.34 -5.51 -0.60
CA ARG A 231 -1.54 -4.41 -1.19
C ARG A 231 -1.53 -3.17 -0.30
N ALA A 232 -2.72 -2.68 0.07
CA ALA A 232 -2.85 -1.46 0.86
C ALA A 232 -2.15 -1.58 2.23
N LEU A 233 -2.29 -2.74 2.89
CA LEU A 233 -1.65 -3.02 4.17
C LEU A 233 -0.13 -3.16 4.02
N TYR A 234 0.35 -3.81 2.95
CA TYR A 234 1.79 -3.94 2.69
C TYR A 234 2.46 -2.58 2.42
N SER A 235 1.85 -1.73 1.58
CA SER A 235 2.34 -0.36 1.37
C SER A 235 2.30 0.46 2.66
N THR A 236 1.28 0.27 3.49
CA THR A 236 1.20 0.88 4.82
C THR A 236 2.35 0.41 5.71
N TRP A 237 2.58 -0.91 5.80
CA TRP A 237 3.69 -1.52 6.54
C TRP A 237 5.05 -0.94 6.16
N LEU A 238 5.37 -0.90 4.86
CA LEU A 238 6.64 -0.36 4.37
C LEU A 238 6.87 1.09 4.81
N SER A 239 5.81 1.90 4.92
CA SER A 239 5.91 3.31 5.33
C SER A 239 6.34 3.51 6.80
N TYR A 240 6.35 2.44 7.61
CA TYR A 240 6.81 2.45 9.00
C TYR A 240 8.20 1.84 9.20
N LEU A 241 8.84 1.33 8.14
CA LEU A 241 10.22 0.87 8.24
C LEU A 241 11.14 2.04 8.61
N PRO A 242 12.08 1.86 9.56
CA PRO A 242 13.11 2.84 9.78
C PRO A 242 14.06 2.90 8.57
N VAL A 243 14.72 4.04 8.37
CA VAL A 243 15.49 4.34 7.13
C VAL A 243 16.62 3.33 6.92
N GLU A 244 17.27 2.93 7.99
CA GLU A 244 18.30 1.88 8.03
C GLU A 244 17.79 0.52 7.54
N HIS A 245 16.47 0.27 7.58
CA HIS A 245 15.85 -0.99 7.19
C HIS A 245 15.25 -0.93 5.78
N PHE A 246 15.56 0.09 4.96
CA PHE A 246 15.10 0.16 3.56
C PHE A 246 15.75 -0.88 2.65
N SER A 247 16.86 -1.49 3.07
CA SER A 247 17.56 -2.54 2.31
C SER A 247 17.79 -3.79 3.16
N TYR A 248 18.00 -4.91 2.49
CA TYR A 248 18.46 -6.17 3.09
C TYR A 248 19.24 -6.97 2.04
N THR A 249 20.12 -7.85 2.49
CA THR A 249 20.90 -8.73 1.63
C THR A 249 20.14 -10.04 1.40
N ILE A 250 20.27 -10.59 0.20
CA ILE A 250 19.68 -11.89 -0.17
C ILE A 250 20.74 -13.00 -0.10
N PRO A 251 20.34 -14.27 0.12
CA PRO A 251 21.26 -15.40 0.04
C PRO A 251 21.90 -15.54 -1.34
N SER A 252 23.22 -15.70 -1.37
CA SER A 252 24.00 -16.01 -2.56
C SER A 252 24.81 -17.29 -2.37
N TYR A 253 24.93 -18.06 -3.43
CA TYR A 253 25.66 -19.32 -3.48
C TYR A 253 26.71 -19.24 -4.59
N GLU A 254 27.97 -19.09 -4.19
CA GLU A 254 29.10 -18.92 -5.09
C GLU A 254 29.92 -20.22 -5.20
N ASP A 255 30.33 -20.55 -6.43
CA ASP A 255 31.30 -21.59 -6.71
C ASP A 255 32.17 -21.22 -7.93
N THR A 256 33.03 -22.13 -8.39
CA THR A 256 33.96 -21.88 -9.51
C THR A 256 33.27 -21.60 -10.84
N ARG A 257 31.95 -21.78 -10.93
CA ARG A 257 31.15 -21.53 -12.13
C ARG A 257 30.57 -20.12 -12.13
N GLY A 258 30.49 -19.45 -10.98
CA GLY A 258 29.83 -18.15 -10.78
C GLY A 258 28.90 -18.17 -9.56
N VAL A 259 27.94 -17.25 -9.53
CA VAL A 259 27.02 -17.08 -8.39
C VAL A 259 25.59 -17.51 -8.75
N PHE A 260 24.83 -18.03 -7.78
CA PHE A 260 23.37 -18.16 -7.86
C PHE A 260 22.74 -17.41 -6.68
N CYS A 261 21.75 -16.55 -6.92
CA CYS A 261 21.07 -15.78 -5.90
C CYS A 261 19.56 -15.94 -6.00
N GLU A 262 18.91 -16.22 -4.87
CA GLU A 262 17.45 -16.17 -4.77
C GLU A 262 17.01 -14.73 -4.51
N MET A 263 16.02 -14.22 -5.26
CA MET A 263 15.59 -12.83 -5.12
C MET A 263 14.22 -12.69 -4.49
N LEU A 264 13.23 -13.39 -5.02
CA LEU A 264 11.82 -13.23 -4.62
C LEU A 264 11.07 -14.53 -4.84
N LYS A 265 10.28 -14.96 -3.85
CA LYS A 265 9.42 -16.13 -3.89
C LYS A 265 7.98 -15.69 -3.70
N THR A 266 7.05 -16.37 -4.36
CA THR A 266 5.62 -16.16 -4.18
C THR A 266 4.96 -17.49 -3.86
N PRO A 267 3.92 -17.53 -3.00
CA PRO A 267 3.24 -18.78 -2.66
C PRO A 267 2.62 -19.49 -3.87
N SER A 268 2.16 -18.72 -4.86
CA SER A 268 1.29 -19.21 -5.94
C SER A 268 1.79 -18.92 -7.36
N THR A 269 2.79 -18.05 -7.54
CA THR A 269 3.24 -17.58 -8.87
C THR A 269 4.74 -17.82 -9.13
N GLY A 270 5.34 -18.73 -8.37
CA GLY A 270 6.72 -19.17 -8.56
C GLY A 270 7.77 -18.33 -7.86
N GLN A 271 9.02 -18.49 -8.32
CA GLN A 271 10.22 -17.94 -7.71
C GLN A 271 11.11 -17.27 -8.77
N PHE A 272 11.65 -16.11 -8.41
CA PHE A 272 12.64 -15.37 -9.18
C PHE A 272 14.02 -15.49 -8.53
N SER A 273 15.00 -15.76 -9.38
CA SER A 273 16.42 -15.86 -9.01
C SER A 273 17.27 -15.31 -10.17
N PHE A 274 18.57 -15.20 -9.96
CA PHE A 274 19.51 -15.00 -11.05
C PHE A 274 20.76 -15.83 -10.83
N PHE A 275 21.51 -16.06 -11.90
CA PHE A 275 22.86 -16.59 -11.78
C PHE A 275 23.83 -15.91 -12.71
N THR A 276 25.12 -16.07 -12.38
CA THR A 276 26.22 -15.74 -13.25
C THR A 276 26.96 -16.99 -13.73
N ALA A 277 27.60 -16.88 -14.89
CA ALA A 277 28.49 -17.91 -15.41
C ALA A 277 29.73 -17.30 -16.06
N HIS A 278 30.92 -17.76 -15.67
CA HIS A 278 32.17 -17.35 -16.33
C HIS A 278 32.26 -17.86 -17.78
N PRO A 279 33.13 -17.29 -18.64
CA PRO A 279 33.31 -17.74 -20.01
C PRO A 279 33.56 -19.26 -20.12
N GLY A 280 32.86 -19.93 -21.03
CA GLY A 280 32.96 -21.37 -21.26
C GLY A 280 32.27 -22.26 -20.22
N ILE A 281 31.74 -21.70 -19.13
CA ILE A 281 31.04 -22.46 -18.10
C ILE A 281 29.66 -22.88 -18.60
N THR A 282 29.32 -24.15 -18.33
CA THR A 282 27.98 -24.72 -18.55
C THR A 282 27.28 -24.95 -17.21
N ARG A 283 26.00 -24.57 -17.14
CA ARG A 283 25.08 -24.86 -16.03
C ARG A 283 23.86 -25.62 -16.56
N GLY A 284 23.19 -26.39 -15.71
CA GLY A 284 22.08 -27.26 -16.13
C GLY A 284 22.51 -28.73 -16.19
N GLY A 285 22.20 -29.42 -17.29
CA GLY A 285 22.45 -30.85 -17.47
C GLY A 285 21.45 -31.70 -16.71
N HIS A 286 20.19 -31.29 -16.69
CA HIS A 286 19.10 -31.97 -15.99
C HIS A 286 17.75 -31.71 -16.68
N TYR A 287 16.73 -32.48 -16.29
CA TYR A 287 15.35 -32.27 -16.71
C TYR A 287 14.41 -32.27 -15.50
N HIS A 288 13.15 -31.89 -15.77
CA HIS A 288 12.05 -31.83 -14.81
C HIS A 288 10.84 -32.62 -15.33
N HIS A 289 10.01 -33.15 -14.41
CA HIS A 289 8.72 -33.74 -14.77
C HIS A 289 7.61 -32.70 -14.88
N SER A 290 7.60 -31.68 -14.02
CA SER A 290 6.56 -30.66 -13.92
C SER A 290 7.14 -29.25 -13.74
N LYS A 291 8.24 -29.12 -12.99
CA LYS A 291 8.97 -27.85 -12.86
C LYS A 291 9.34 -27.32 -14.24
N ASN A 292 9.10 -26.04 -14.44
CA ASN A 292 9.45 -25.32 -15.66
C ASN A 292 9.93 -23.92 -15.32
N GLU A 293 10.77 -23.38 -16.19
CA GLU A 293 11.43 -22.12 -15.96
C GLU A 293 11.43 -21.24 -17.21
N LYS A 294 11.63 -19.94 -16.98
CA LYS A 294 11.85 -18.93 -18.01
C LYS A 294 13.20 -18.27 -17.75
N PHE A 295 14.11 -18.39 -18.71
CA PHE A 295 15.45 -17.79 -18.66
C PHE A 295 15.47 -16.52 -19.52
N LEU A 296 16.07 -15.46 -18.98
CA LEU A 296 16.34 -14.21 -19.69
C LEU A 296 17.82 -13.85 -19.53
N VAL A 297 18.57 -13.86 -20.63
CA VAL A 297 19.96 -13.38 -20.63
C VAL A 297 19.94 -11.86 -20.55
N ILE A 298 20.40 -11.30 -19.43
CA ILE A 298 20.42 -9.84 -19.21
C ILE A 298 21.79 -9.23 -19.56
N ARG A 299 22.85 -10.04 -19.56
CA ARG A 299 24.18 -9.65 -20.02
C ARG A 299 24.92 -10.86 -20.59
N GLY A 300 25.56 -10.69 -21.74
CA GLY A 300 26.42 -11.69 -22.38
C GLY A 300 25.71 -12.51 -23.45
N SER A 301 26.34 -13.61 -23.86
CA SER A 301 25.86 -14.52 -24.90
C SER A 301 25.88 -15.95 -24.41
N ALA A 302 24.78 -16.66 -24.62
CA ALA A 302 24.58 -18.02 -24.17
C ALA A 302 24.18 -18.96 -25.31
N LEU A 303 24.63 -20.21 -25.20
CA LEU A 303 24.11 -21.33 -25.98
C LEU A 303 23.25 -22.18 -25.05
N PHE A 304 21.97 -22.30 -25.35
CA PHE A 304 21.09 -23.28 -24.72
C PHE A 304 21.05 -24.56 -25.55
N LYS A 305 21.13 -25.70 -24.89
CA LYS A 305 20.93 -27.01 -25.54
C LYS A 305 19.82 -27.77 -24.86
N PHE A 306 19.08 -28.53 -25.65
CA PHE A 306 17.96 -29.35 -25.21
C PHE A 306 18.04 -30.73 -25.83
N GLN A 307 17.64 -31.75 -25.07
CA GLN A 307 17.38 -33.09 -25.61
C GLN A 307 16.13 -33.73 -24.97
N HIS A 308 15.22 -34.21 -25.81
CA HIS A 308 14.03 -34.91 -25.33
C HIS A 308 14.41 -36.24 -24.67
N VAL A 309 13.90 -36.50 -23.46
CA VAL A 309 14.37 -37.64 -22.63
C VAL A 309 14.04 -39.02 -23.19
N ILE A 310 12.98 -39.15 -23.99
CA ILE A 310 12.58 -40.40 -24.68
C ILE A 310 13.11 -40.50 -26.11
N THR A 311 12.77 -39.54 -26.98
CA THR A 311 13.08 -39.60 -28.42
C THR A 311 14.55 -39.31 -28.73
N GLY A 312 15.26 -38.64 -27.82
CA GLY A 312 16.63 -38.19 -28.06
C GLY A 312 16.76 -37.03 -29.05
N GLU A 313 15.65 -36.45 -29.51
CA GLU A 313 15.61 -35.25 -30.34
C GLU A 313 16.38 -34.12 -29.67
N ARG A 314 17.19 -33.39 -30.45
CA ARG A 314 18.08 -32.32 -29.96
C ARG A 314 17.71 -30.97 -30.57
N HIS A 315 17.84 -29.92 -29.76
CA HIS A 315 17.67 -28.55 -30.19
C HIS A 315 18.72 -27.65 -29.54
N GLU A 316 19.21 -26.67 -30.29
CA GLU A 316 20.18 -25.69 -29.80
C GLU A 316 19.70 -24.28 -30.12
N LEU A 317 19.94 -23.35 -29.19
CA LEU A 317 19.51 -21.98 -29.32
C LEU A 317 20.59 -21.01 -28.84
N TYR A 318 21.00 -20.11 -29.72
CA TYR A 318 21.92 -19.02 -29.40
C TYR A 318 21.10 -17.79 -28.98
N VAL A 319 21.41 -17.23 -27.81
CA VAL A 319 20.71 -16.08 -27.24
C VAL A 319 21.72 -15.08 -26.69
N SER A 320 21.48 -13.79 -26.93
CA SER A 320 22.27 -12.70 -26.34
C SER A 320 21.39 -11.70 -25.60
N SER A 321 22.01 -10.84 -24.81
CA SER A 321 21.34 -9.73 -24.13
C SER A 321 20.83 -8.62 -25.06
N GLU A 322 21.02 -8.73 -26.39
CA GLU A 322 20.57 -7.70 -27.35
C GLU A 322 19.10 -7.88 -27.76
N GLU A 323 18.57 -9.10 -27.65
CA GLU A 323 17.21 -9.44 -28.09
C GLU A 323 16.19 -9.60 -26.96
N TYR A 324 16.65 -9.70 -25.70
CA TYR A 324 15.81 -9.95 -24.52
C TYR A 324 14.82 -11.13 -24.70
N ARG A 325 15.32 -12.21 -25.30
CA ARG A 325 14.53 -13.40 -25.61
C ARG A 325 14.36 -14.31 -24.39
N ILE A 326 13.12 -14.71 -24.13
CA ILE A 326 12.79 -15.73 -23.13
C ILE A 326 13.04 -17.13 -23.70
N VAL A 327 13.75 -17.95 -22.94
CA VAL A 327 13.93 -19.39 -23.21
C VAL A 327 13.24 -20.19 -22.12
N GLU A 328 12.32 -21.08 -22.51
CA GLU A 328 11.60 -21.94 -21.57
C GLU A 328 12.29 -23.29 -21.40
N THR A 329 12.37 -23.79 -20.17
CA THR A 329 12.68 -25.20 -19.95
C THR A 329 11.41 -26.02 -20.06
N VAL A 330 11.39 -26.94 -21.03
CA VAL A 330 10.22 -27.75 -21.33
C VAL A 330 10.32 -29.06 -20.52
N PRO A 331 9.33 -29.40 -19.68
CA PRO A 331 9.33 -30.67 -18.96
C PRO A 331 9.52 -31.87 -19.91
N GLY A 332 10.30 -32.86 -19.49
CA GLY A 332 10.71 -33.97 -20.35
C GLY A 332 11.83 -33.65 -21.36
N TRP A 333 12.40 -32.45 -21.33
CA TRP A 333 13.63 -32.11 -22.05
C TRP A 333 14.75 -31.81 -21.06
N THR A 334 15.85 -32.56 -21.16
CA THR A 334 17.06 -32.17 -20.44
C THR A 334 17.67 -30.97 -21.13
N HIS A 335 18.16 -30.03 -20.33
CA HIS A 335 18.64 -28.74 -20.83
C HIS A 335 19.90 -28.29 -20.13
N ASP A 336 20.75 -27.56 -20.85
CA ASP A 336 21.88 -26.83 -20.29
C ASP A 336 22.04 -25.45 -20.95
N ILE A 337 22.83 -24.61 -20.31
CA ILE A 337 23.18 -23.27 -20.77
C ILE A 337 24.68 -23.07 -20.62
N THR A 338 25.36 -22.72 -21.70
CA THR A 338 26.79 -22.42 -21.74
C THR A 338 27.01 -20.94 -22.01
N ASN A 339 27.88 -20.29 -21.24
CA ASN A 339 28.40 -18.97 -21.60
C ASN A 339 29.38 -19.10 -22.78
N ILE A 340 29.00 -18.57 -23.93
CA ILE A 340 29.81 -18.58 -25.15
C ILE A 340 30.48 -17.23 -25.44
N GLY A 341 30.28 -16.24 -24.57
CA GLY A 341 30.91 -14.92 -24.64
C GLY A 341 32.27 -14.87 -23.96
N SER A 342 32.92 -13.70 -24.06
CA SER A 342 34.19 -13.41 -23.38
C SER A 342 34.02 -12.81 -21.98
N ASP A 343 32.84 -12.29 -21.66
CA ASP A 343 32.52 -11.68 -20.37
C ASP A 343 31.69 -12.62 -19.49
N GLU A 344 31.51 -12.26 -18.22
CA GLU A 344 30.57 -12.95 -17.34
C GLU A 344 29.13 -12.83 -17.87
N LEU A 345 28.47 -14.00 -18.00
CA LEU A 345 27.06 -14.11 -18.35
C LEU A 345 26.22 -13.83 -17.11
N ILE A 346 25.15 -13.05 -17.24
CA ILE A 346 24.15 -12.87 -16.19
C ILE A 346 22.79 -13.25 -16.75
N VAL A 347 22.09 -14.13 -16.03
CA VAL A 347 20.80 -14.68 -16.46
C VAL A 347 19.80 -14.57 -15.32
N MET A 348 18.68 -13.92 -15.60
CA MET A 348 17.51 -13.93 -14.72
C MET A 348 16.71 -15.19 -15.00
N LEU A 349 16.21 -15.83 -13.94
CA LEU A 349 15.36 -17.00 -14.04
C LEU A 349 14.09 -16.84 -13.22
N TRP A 350 12.99 -17.32 -13.78
CA TRP A 350 11.77 -17.60 -13.05
C TRP A 350 11.53 -19.11 -13.08
N ALA A 351 11.11 -19.70 -11.96
CA ALA A 351 10.63 -21.07 -11.86
C ALA A 351 9.17 -21.04 -11.40
N ASN A 352 8.33 -21.97 -11.89
CA ASN A 352 6.91 -22.02 -11.56
C ASN A 352 6.59 -22.39 -10.10
N GLU A 353 7.58 -22.87 -9.34
CA GLU A 353 7.44 -23.28 -7.94
C GLU A 353 8.68 -22.91 -7.12
N ILE A 354 8.53 -22.86 -5.80
CA ILE A 354 9.65 -22.65 -4.88
C ILE A 354 10.46 -23.94 -4.77
N PHE A 355 11.78 -23.85 -4.87
CA PHE A 355 12.65 -25.01 -4.80
C PHE A 355 12.52 -25.78 -3.47
N ASN A 356 12.15 -27.06 -3.54
CA ASN A 356 12.07 -27.97 -2.40
C ASN A 356 13.17 -29.03 -2.47
N ARG A 357 14.10 -29.04 -1.52
CA ARG A 357 15.22 -30.00 -1.49
C ARG A 357 14.79 -31.46 -1.33
N GLU A 358 13.67 -31.71 -0.65
CA GLU A 358 13.17 -33.08 -0.43
C GLU A 358 12.45 -33.63 -1.67
N GLN A 359 11.91 -32.74 -2.50
CA GLN A 359 11.19 -33.07 -3.73
C GLN A 359 11.62 -32.08 -4.84
N PRO A 360 12.86 -32.18 -5.34
CA PRO A 360 13.46 -31.12 -6.16
C PRO A 360 12.96 -31.09 -7.60
N ASP A 361 12.20 -32.11 -8.03
CA ASP A 361 11.80 -32.38 -9.42
C ASP A 361 12.93 -32.11 -10.43
N THR A 362 14.18 -32.40 -10.06
CA THR A 362 15.37 -32.08 -10.85
C THR A 362 16.21 -33.34 -10.98
N ILE A 363 16.28 -33.89 -12.18
CA ILE A 363 16.91 -35.18 -12.45
C ILE A 363 18.11 -34.97 -13.36
N ALA A 364 19.30 -35.27 -12.85
CA ALA A 364 20.55 -35.14 -13.59
C ALA A 364 20.56 -36.00 -14.86
N ARG A 365 20.85 -35.37 -16.00
CA ARG A 365 20.98 -36.01 -17.32
C ARG A 365 21.80 -35.08 -18.23
N ALA A 366 23.11 -35.30 -18.26
CA ALA A 366 24.02 -34.52 -19.10
C ALA A 366 23.70 -34.68 -20.61
N LEU A 367 24.06 -33.66 -21.41
CA LEU A 367 23.83 -33.54 -22.85
C LEU A 367 25.02 -33.95 -23.72
#